data_AF-A0A5K1B5Y6-F1
#
_entry.id   AF-A0A5K1B5Y6-F1
#
_cell.length_a   1.000
_cell.length_b   1.000
_cell.length_c   1.000
_cell.angle_alpha   90.00
_cell.angle_beta   90.00
_cell.angle_gamma   90.00
#
_symmetry.space_group_name_H-M   'P 1'
#
loop_
_entity.id
_entity.type
_entity.pdbx_description
1 polymer ?
#
loop_
_entity_poly.entity_id
_entity_poly.type
_entity_poly.pdbx_seq_one_letter_code
_entity_poly.pdbx_strand_id
1 'polypeptide(L)'
;QNTHLLISILVKHLEHKKVVKQLDVQVNIIEVITHIAYHSKMQASVEIIGSISDLMRHMRKHIQYSLDSSYHEGEKKKFNGMFLSALENCIIQLTNK
;
A
#
# COMPACT_ATOMS: atom_id res chain seq x y z
N GLN A 1 -1.30 -19.92 3.18
CA GLN A 1 -2.39 -19.63 2.22
C GLN A 1 -3.29 -18.47 2.66
N ASN A 2 -3.95 -18.50 3.83
CA ASN A 2 -4.87 -17.43 4.26
C ASN A 2 -4.25 -16.02 4.31
N THR A 3 -2.97 -15.91 4.66
CA THR A 3 -2.25 -14.63 4.69
C THR A 3 -2.08 -14.00 3.30
N HIS A 4 -1.72 -14.80 2.29
CA HIS A 4 -1.61 -14.31 0.91
C HIS A 4 -2.96 -13.81 0.39
N LEU A 5 -4.04 -14.55 0.70
CA LEU A 5 -5.41 -14.14 0.35
C LEU A 5 -5.78 -12.81 1.02
N LEU A 6 -5.50 -12.66 2.31
CA LEU A 6 -5.78 -11.43 3.05
C LEU A 6 -5.02 -10.22 2.47
N ILE A 7 -3.73 -10.40 2.17
CA ILE A 7 -2.91 -9.37 1.52
C ILE A 7 -3.50 -9.00 0.15
N SER A 8 -3.85 -9.98 -0.68
CA SER A 8 -4.45 -9.73 -1.99
C SER A 8 -5.76 -8.95 -1.89
N ILE A 9 -6.62 -9.27 -0.91
CA ILE A 9 -7.87 -8.53 -0.65
C ILE A 9 -7.58 -7.08 -0.26
N LEU A 10 -6.61 -6.86 0.63
CA LEU A 10 -6.25 -5.52 1.10
C LEU A 10 -5.62 -4.68 -0.03
N VAL A 11 -4.73 -5.27 -0.82
CA VAL A 11 -4.17 -4.65 -2.02
C VAL A 11 -5.29 -4.29 -3.00
N LYS A 12 -6.23 -5.19 -3.26
CA LYS A 12 -7.39 -4.90 -4.11
C LYS A 12 -8.28 -3.79 -3.53
N HIS A 13 -8.35 -3.66 -2.20
CA HIS A 13 -9.13 -2.61 -1.56
C HIS A 13 -8.58 -1.20 -1.82
N LEU A 14 -7.26 -1.06 -2.00
CA LEU A 14 -6.63 0.20 -2.42
C LEU A 14 -7.13 0.70 -3.77
N GLU A 15 -7.64 -0.19 -4.65
CA GLU A 15 -8.21 0.19 -5.95
C GLU A 15 -9.62 0.77 -5.86
N HIS A 16 -10.26 0.66 -4.70
CA HIS A 16 -11.63 1.13 -4.54
C HIS A 16 -11.69 2.66 -4.64
N LYS A 17 -12.58 3.17 -5.51
CA LYS A 17 -12.70 4.61 -5.83
C LYS A 17 -12.84 5.55 -4.63
N LYS A 18 -13.36 5.07 -3.50
CA LYS A 18 -13.46 5.86 -2.26
C LYS A 18 -12.13 5.89 -1.50
N VAL A 19 -11.41 4.77 -1.48
CA VAL A 19 -10.11 4.61 -0.80
C VAL A 19 -9.03 5.41 -1.52
N VAL A 20 -9.00 5.37 -2.85
CA VAL A 20 -8.06 6.18 -3.67
C VAL A 20 -8.12 7.68 -3.34
N LYS A 21 -9.27 8.17 -2.88
CA LYS A 21 -9.46 9.59 -2.53
C LYS A 21 -9.11 9.95 -1.10
N GLN A 22 -8.92 8.94 -0.25
CA GLN A 22 -8.68 9.06 1.19
C GLN A 22 -7.24 8.63 1.47
N LEU A 23 -6.35 9.62 1.61
CA LEU A 23 -4.91 9.40 1.75
C LEU A 23 -4.58 8.69 3.08
N ASP A 24 -5.27 9.07 4.14
CA ASP A 24 -5.19 8.46 5.47
C ASP A 24 -5.59 6.98 5.45
N VAL A 25 -6.69 6.64 4.78
CA VAL A 25 -7.17 5.26 4.66
C VAL A 25 -6.18 4.39 3.88
N GLN A 26 -5.56 4.94 2.82
CA GLN A 26 -4.53 4.23 2.06
C GLN A 26 -3.30 3.90 2.92
N VAL A 27 -2.81 4.87 3.70
CA VAL A 27 -1.69 4.67 4.62
C VAL A 27 -2.02 3.55 5.62
N ASN A 28 -3.20 3.61 6.25
CA ASN A 28 -3.64 2.59 7.21
C ASN A 28 -3.71 1.18 6.60
N ILE A 29 -4.19 1.04 5.37
CA ILE A 29 -4.23 -0.26 4.68
C ILE A 29 -2.82 -0.80 4.44
N ILE A 30 -1.89 0.05 4.00
CA ILE A 30 -0.49 -0.35 3.76
C ILE A 30 0.18 -0.75 5.08
N GLU A 31 -0.06 -0.04 6.16
CA GLU A 31 0.45 -0.40 7.50
C GLU A 31 -0.11 -1.76 7.96
N VAL A 32 -1.39 -2.03 7.73
CA VAL A 32 -1.99 -3.34 8.02
C VAL A 32 -1.35 -4.45 7.18
N ILE A 33 -1.13 -4.23 5.88
CA ILE A 33 -0.41 -5.20 5.03
C ILE A 33 1.01 -5.43 5.57
N THR A 34 1.71 -4.37 5.96
CA THR A 34 3.06 -4.44 6.55
C THR A 34 3.08 -5.29 7.81
N HIS A 35 2.12 -5.07 8.72
CA HIS A 35 2.01 -5.85 9.96
C HIS A 35 1.68 -7.31 9.69
N ILE A 36 0.79 -7.60 8.74
CA ILE A 36 0.46 -8.97 8.34
C ILE A 36 1.71 -9.66 7.77
N ALA A 37 2.43 -8.99 6.86
CA ALA A 37 3.66 -9.51 6.28
C ALA A 37 4.70 -9.80 7.36
N TYR A 38 4.98 -8.83 8.24
CA TYR A 38 5.97 -8.95 9.33
C TYR A 38 5.71 -10.17 10.24
N HIS A 39 4.47 -10.34 10.71
CA HIS A 39 4.12 -11.40 11.67
C HIS A 39 3.86 -12.77 11.01
N SER A 40 3.70 -12.80 9.69
CA SER A 40 3.46 -14.05 8.98
C SER A 40 4.74 -14.86 8.76
N LYS A 41 4.58 -16.19 8.73
CA LYS A 41 5.60 -17.14 8.27
C LYS A 41 5.43 -17.43 6.77
N MET A 42 5.19 -16.37 5.97
CA MET A 42 5.09 -16.49 4.52
C MET A 42 6.44 -16.92 3.92
N GLN A 43 6.38 -17.63 2.79
CA GLN A 43 7.53 -17.90 1.93
C GLN A 43 7.38 -17.10 0.64
N ALA A 44 8.51 -16.71 0.05
CA ALA A 44 8.59 -16.13 -1.28
C ALA A 44 7.70 -16.90 -2.26
N SER A 45 6.82 -16.18 -2.97
CA SER A 45 5.83 -16.77 -3.87
C SER A 45 5.44 -15.77 -4.96
N VAL A 46 4.88 -16.30 -6.06
CA VAL A 46 4.43 -15.48 -7.20
C VAL A 46 3.35 -14.49 -6.77
N GLU A 47 2.52 -14.86 -5.79
CA GLU A 47 1.48 -14.02 -5.20
C GLU A 47 2.06 -12.82 -4.44
N ILE A 48 3.21 -12.98 -3.78
CA ILE A 48 3.91 -11.87 -3.11
C ILE A 48 4.44 -10.90 -4.17
N ILE A 49 5.07 -11.42 -5.24
CA ILE A 49 5.59 -10.59 -6.34
C ILE A 49 4.45 -9.82 -7.04
N GLY A 50 3.31 -10.48 -7.26
CA GLY A 50 2.10 -9.85 -7.78
C GLY A 50 1.59 -8.74 -6.85
N SER A 51 1.54 -9.00 -5.54
CA SER A 51 1.13 -8.02 -4.54
C SER A 51 2.07 -6.79 -4.51
N ILE A 52 3.39 -7.00 -4.62
CA ILE A 52 4.37 -5.91 -4.72
C ILE A 52 4.14 -5.09 -5.99
N SER A 53 3.93 -5.74 -7.13
CA SER A 53 3.67 -5.07 -8.41
C SER A 53 2.39 -4.24 -8.37
N ASP A 54 1.36 -4.75 -7.72
CA ASP A 54 0.08 -4.07 -7.50
C ASP A 54 0.24 -2.85 -6.58
N LEU A 55 0.99 -3.00 -5.48
CA LEU A 55 1.31 -1.90 -4.56
C LEU A 55 2.10 -0.78 -5.28
N MET A 56 3.08 -1.12 -6.12
CA MET A 56 3.80 -0.14 -6.96
C MET A 56 2.88 0.53 -7.99
N ARG A 57 1.89 -0.19 -8.54
CA ARG A 57 0.86 0.40 -9.40
C ARG A 57 0.00 1.40 -8.62
N HIS A 58 -0.34 1.11 -7.36
CA HIS A 58 -1.10 2.04 -6.51
C HIS A 58 -0.30 3.28 -6.15
N MET A 59 1.00 3.14 -5.90
CA MET A 59 1.89 4.30 -5.69
C MET A 59 1.82 5.30 -6.85
N ARG A 60 1.90 4.81 -8.09
CA ARG A 60 1.78 5.68 -9.28
C ARG A 60 0.45 6.42 -9.32
N LYS A 61 -0.65 5.73 -9.02
CA LYS A 61 -2.00 6.34 -8.96
C LYS A 61 -2.14 7.34 -7.81
N HIS A 62 -1.56 7.05 -6.64
CA HIS A 62 -1.56 7.93 -5.48
C HIS A 62 -0.83 9.25 -5.78
N ILE A 63 0.35 9.18 -6.41
CA ILE A 63 1.11 10.38 -6.82
C ILE A 63 0.28 11.24 -7.79
N GLN A 64 -0.35 10.62 -8.79
CA GLN A 64 -1.24 11.32 -9.73
C GLN A 64 -2.42 11.99 -9.01
N TYR A 65 -3.11 11.27 -8.11
CA TYR A 65 -4.21 11.84 -7.34
C TYR A 65 -3.77 12.99 -6.43
N SER A 66 -2.61 12.86 -5.79
CA SER A 66 -2.06 13.91 -4.94
C SER A 66 -1.83 15.20 -5.73
N LEU A 67 -1.30 15.10 -6.95
CA LEU A 67 -1.14 16.24 -7.86
C LEU A 67 -2.49 16.90 -8.18
N ASP A 68 -3.51 16.10 -8.52
CA ASP A 68 -4.84 16.57 -8.95
C ASP A 68 -5.77 17.00 -7.80
N SER A 69 -5.43 16.67 -6.55
CA SER A 69 -6.31 16.89 -5.39
C SER A 69 -6.40 18.36 -4.96
N SER A 70 -7.52 18.74 -4.31
CA SER A 70 -7.74 20.09 -3.79
C SER A 70 -7.08 20.36 -2.43
N TYR A 71 -6.27 19.42 -1.91
CA TYR A 71 -5.57 19.58 -0.64
C TYR A 71 -4.54 20.73 -0.69
N HIS A 72 -4.23 21.33 0.45
CA HIS A 72 -3.14 22.30 0.51
C HIS A 72 -1.79 21.60 0.25
N GLU A 73 -0.84 22.31 -0.36
CA GLU A 73 0.45 21.74 -0.76
C GLU A 73 1.24 21.15 0.43
N GLY A 74 1.15 21.77 1.61
CA GLY A 74 1.74 21.24 2.84
C GLY A 74 1.13 19.90 3.28
N GLU A 75 -0.19 19.74 3.13
CA GLU A 75 -0.89 18.49 3.44
C GLU A 75 -0.54 17.40 2.42
N LYS A 76 -0.53 17.73 1.12
CA LYS A 76 -0.08 16.83 0.04
C LYS A 76 1.31 16.29 0.32
N LYS A 77 2.27 17.16 0.65
CA LYS A 77 3.65 16.77 0.95
C LYS A 77 3.73 15.84 2.16
N LYS A 78 3.00 16.15 3.23
CA LYS A 78 2.93 15.31 4.43
C LYS A 78 2.38 13.92 4.14
N PHE A 79 1.22 13.83 3.50
CA PHE A 79 0.59 12.55 3.18
C PHE A 79 1.40 11.74 2.17
N ASN A 80 2.00 12.38 1.16
CA ASN A 80 2.90 11.70 0.24
C ASN A 80 4.10 11.09 0.96
N GLY A 81 4.71 11.82 1.91
CA GLY A 81 5.81 11.28 2.73
C GLY A 81 5.37 10.07 3.55
N MET A 82 4.22 10.15 4.23
CA MET A 82 3.66 9.04 5.02
C MET A 82 3.36 7.82 4.17
N PHE A 83 2.69 8.01 3.02
CA PHE A 83 2.36 6.93 2.10
C PHE A 83 3.60 6.23 1.54
N LEU A 84 4.59 7.01 1.08
CA LEU A 84 5.82 6.45 0.52
C LEU A 84 6.61 5.67 1.58
N SER A 85 6.70 6.19 2.81
CA SER A 85 7.38 5.49 3.91
C SER A 85 6.65 4.19 4.31
N ALA A 86 5.31 4.22 4.42
CA ALA A 86 4.53 3.02 4.70
C ALA A 86 4.70 1.96 3.60
N LEU A 87 4.71 2.40 2.33
CA LEU A 87 4.87 1.52 1.19
C LEU A 87 6.27 0.89 1.13
N GLU A 88 7.32 1.68 1.35
CA GLU A 88 8.70 1.18 1.41
C GLU A 88 8.85 0.10 2.48
N ASN A 89 8.35 0.38 3.69
CA ASN A 89 8.33 -0.60 4.78
C ASN A 89 7.54 -1.86 4.40
N CYS A 90 6.38 -1.71 3.77
CA CYS A 90 5.56 -2.83 3.32
C CYS A 90 6.32 -3.72 2.32
N ILE A 91 7.00 -3.11 1.33
CA ILE A 91 7.76 -3.84 0.32
C ILE A 91 8.93 -4.58 0.98
N ILE A 92 9.69 -3.92 1.87
CA ILE A 92 10.78 -4.55 2.62
C ILE A 92 10.29 -5.79 3.37
N GLN A 93 9.13 -5.68 4.04
CA GLN A 93 8.56 -6.82 4.76
C GLN A 93 8.12 -7.95 3.84
N LEU A 94 7.60 -7.63 2.65
CA LEU A 94 7.19 -8.64 1.67
C LEU A 94 8.39 -9.30 0.98
N THR A 95 9.48 -8.58 0.75
CA THR A 95 10.71 -9.12 0.11
C THR A 95 11.57 -9.95 1.06
N ASN A 96 11.44 -9.75 2.38
CA ASN A 96 12.18 -10.48 3.40
C ASN A 96 11.53 -11.84 3.80
N LYS A 97 10.53 -12.31 3.04
CA LYS A 97 9.78 -13.56 3.27
C LYS A 97 9.95 -14.50 2.09
#